data_AF-A0A1C4QHB5-F1
#
_entry.id   AF-A0A1C4QHB5-F1
#
_cell.length_a   1.000
_cell.length_b   1.000
_cell.length_c   1.000
_cell.angle_alpha   90.00
_cell.angle_beta   90.00
_cell.angle_gamma   90.00
#
_symmetry.space_group_name_H-M   'P 1'
#
loop_
_entity.id
_entity.type
_entity.pdbx_description
1 polymer ?
#
loop_
_entity_poly.entity_id
_entity_poly.type
_entity_poly.pdbx_seq_one_letter_code
_entity_poly.pdbx_strand_id
1 'polypeptide(L)'
;MTTAQPTPPAAPEVAWNRISRIHRNLDRLARHLLKRPAGADVSLPPPDFTHPQTAFYFATIWMRAWYSEAWAASSRWLYEQAAALGHTPPEKDFADTMRRLRAFLVHHMDASVSEGEETERVCNEWFERACGSVVPQSAFEWHHCLARLLEQNEAYAHFMLAIAKSVERSPEKSTLVLQWRAALERQDYPRYRQSLQEAAGDLGLQRLNEQKLDSIHSRYRVRWAKALEKLGHDADFDREIRLRAEWALLADTSGALIVSASDVMEALELSPGPQVAHALRLAQILREFHPDDSAEQLLRRLAGQWVAARQ
;
A
#
# COMPACT_ATOMS: atom_id res chain seq x y z
N MET A 1 50.27 19.70 -6.02
CA MET A 1 48.86 19.53 -6.44
C MET A 1 48.01 19.59 -5.17
N THR A 2 47.41 20.75 -4.90
CA THR A 2 46.58 20.97 -3.72
C THR A 2 45.20 20.42 -4.05
N THR A 3 44.87 19.24 -3.54
CA THR A 3 43.51 18.69 -3.59
C THR A 3 42.59 19.64 -2.84
N ALA A 4 41.76 20.38 -3.56
CA ALA A 4 40.69 21.18 -2.96
C ALA A 4 39.82 20.23 -2.12
N GLN A 5 39.76 20.47 -0.81
CA GLN A 5 38.79 19.79 0.03
C GLN A 5 37.39 20.19 -0.46
N PRO A 6 36.49 19.23 -0.73
CA PRO A 6 35.14 19.55 -1.12
C PRO A 6 34.47 20.36 -0.01
N THR A 7 33.78 21.43 -0.41
CA THR A 7 32.98 22.27 0.48
C THR A 7 32.09 21.39 1.36
N PRO A 8 32.09 21.57 2.70
CA PRO A 8 31.24 20.75 3.56
C PRO A 8 29.78 20.92 3.11
N PRO A 9 29.01 19.82 2.99
CA PRO A 9 27.60 19.89 2.66
C PRO A 9 26.88 20.81 3.65
N ALA A 10 25.86 21.52 3.19
CA ALA A 10 25.03 22.37 4.04
C ALA A 10 24.57 21.60 5.28
N ALA A 11 24.56 22.26 6.45
CA ALA A 11 24.20 21.62 7.71
C ALA A 11 22.88 20.83 7.58
N PRO A 12 22.84 19.53 7.95
CA PRO A 12 21.68 18.65 7.75
C PRO A 12 20.35 19.22 8.26
N GLU A 13 20.38 19.95 9.37
CA GLU A 13 19.23 20.67 9.94
C GLU A 13 18.62 21.69 8.98
N VAL A 14 19.46 22.42 8.23
CA VAL A 14 18.99 23.42 7.27
C VAL A 14 18.28 22.73 6.11
N ALA A 15 18.82 21.62 5.60
CA ALA A 15 18.18 20.82 4.56
C ALA A 15 16.84 20.24 5.05
N TRP A 16 16.81 19.67 6.26
CA TRP A 16 15.59 19.17 6.89
C TRP A 16 14.49 20.22 7.02
N ASN A 17 14.86 21.43 7.44
CA ASN A 17 13.93 22.55 7.56
C ASN A 17 13.38 23.00 6.21
N ARG A 18 14.20 22.98 5.14
CA ARG A 18 13.72 23.26 3.77
C ARG A 18 12.73 22.21 3.29
N ILE A 19 13.05 20.92 3.44
CA ILE A 19 12.18 19.79 3.12
C ILE A 19 10.84 19.91 3.85
N SER A 20 10.87 20.09 5.18
CA SER A 20 9.69 20.23 6.01
C SER A 20 8.79 21.39 5.56
N ARG A 21 9.39 22.51 5.15
CA ARG A 21 8.65 23.65 4.59
C ARG A 21 8.01 23.32 3.24
N ILE A 22 8.69 22.57 2.38
CA ILE A 22 8.14 22.14 1.08
C ILE A 22 6.94 21.21 1.30
N HIS A 23 7.04 20.24 2.20
CA HIS A 23 5.92 19.35 2.55
C HIS A 23 4.72 20.12 3.11
N ARG A 24 4.94 21.08 4.01
CA ARG A 24 3.85 21.96 4.50
C ARG A 24 3.20 22.77 3.37
N ASN A 25 3.98 23.27 2.43
CA ASN A 25 3.45 24.01 1.29
C ASN A 25 2.64 23.11 0.35
N LEU A 26 3.12 21.89 0.11
CA LEU A 26 2.42 20.87 -0.68
C LEU A 26 1.10 20.48 0.00
N ASP A 27 1.10 20.22 1.30
CA ASP A 27 -0.12 19.92 2.06
C ASP A 27 -1.12 21.08 2.02
N ARG A 28 -0.66 22.31 2.26
CA ARG A 28 -1.51 23.51 2.16
C ARG A 28 -2.14 23.65 0.78
N LEU A 29 -1.36 23.47 -0.30
CA LEU A 29 -1.88 23.55 -1.66
C LEU A 29 -2.89 22.43 -1.95
N ALA A 30 -2.55 21.20 -1.58
CA ALA A 30 -3.44 20.06 -1.79
C ALA A 30 -4.75 20.21 -1.02
N ARG A 31 -4.72 20.67 0.24
CA ARG A 31 -5.94 21.01 1.01
C ARG A 31 -6.77 22.08 0.32
N HIS A 32 -6.14 23.10 -0.24
CA HIS A 32 -6.85 24.15 -0.98
C HIS A 32 -7.57 23.61 -2.23
N LEU A 33 -6.90 22.74 -3.00
CA LEU A 33 -7.43 22.12 -4.22
C LEU A 33 -8.53 21.08 -3.92
N LEU A 34 -8.26 20.19 -2.98
CA LEU A 34 -9.09 19.03 -2.69
C LEU A 34 -10.23 19.35 -1.72
N LYS A 35 -10.16 20.46 -0.98
CA LYS A 35 -11.07 20.80 0.13
C LYS A 35 -11.08 19.76 1.26
N ARG A 36 -10.05 18.93 1.33
CA ARG A 36 -9.78 17.92 2.37
C ARG A 36 -8.26 17.67 2.48
N PRO A 37 -7.77 17.06 3.57
CA PRO A 37 -6.38 16.59 3.64
C PRO A 37 -6.06 15.60 2.51
N ALA A 38 -4.87 15.73 1.94
CA ALA A 38 -4.37 14.87 0.86
C ALA A 38 -3.66 13.60 1.37
N GLY A 39 -3.53 13.49 2.70
CA GLY A 39 -2.91 12.39 3.41
C GLY A 39 -3.12 12.55 4.91
N ALA A 40 -2.59 11.61 5.69
CA ALA A 40 -2.50 11.70 7.13
C ALA A 40 -1.28 12.54 7.56
N ASP A 41 -1.20 12.88 8.85
CA ASP A 41 -0.02 13.48 9.45
C ASP A 41 1.01 12.40 9.83
N VAL A 42 2.30 12.72 9.69
CA VAL A 42 3.40 11.86 10.15
C VAL A 42 3.79 12.31 11.57
N SER A 43 3.56 11.44 12.57
CA SER A 43 3.83 11.72 13.99
C SER A 43 5.24 11.38 14.46
N LEU A 44 6.17 11.09 13.53
CA LEU A 44 7.54 10.73 13.86
C LEU A 44 8.36 11.99 14.23
N PRO A 45 9.23 11.90 15.26
CA PRO A 45 10.10 12.99 15.65
C PRO A 45 11.14 13.29 14.55
N PRO A 46 11.69 14.52 14.50
CA PRO A 46 12.79 14.84 13.61
C PRO A 46 14.05 14.03 13.97
N PRO A 47 14.93 13.73 12.99
CA PRO A 47 16.20 13.06 13.26
C PRO A 47 17.13 13.90 14.16
N ASP A 48 17.88 13.25 15.04
CA ASP A 48 18.98 13.88 15.78
C ASP A 48 20.23 13.94 14.90
N PHE A 49 20.52 15.12 14.35
CA PHE A 49 21.62 15.36 13.42
C PHE A 49 23.01 15.34 14.07
N THR A 50 23.11 15.28 15.39
CA THR A 50 24.41 15.13 16.09
C THR A 50 25.00 13.73 15.91
N HIS A 51 24.18 12.73 15.57
CA HIS A 51 24.56 11.34 15.32
C HIS A 51 24.20 10.93 13.88
N PRO A 52 25.10 11.08 12.89
CA PRO A 52 24.79 10.98 11.47
C PRO A 52 24.19 9.65 11.02
N GLN A 53 24.66 8.52 11.59
CA GLN A 53 24.13 7.20 11.31
C GLN A 53 22.67 7.09 11.74
N THR A 54 22.38 7.46 13.00
CA THR A 54 21.03 7.46 13.54
C THR A 54 20.15 8.45 12.77
N ALA A 55 20.67 9.63 12.46
CA ALA A 55 19.97 10.62 11.65
C ALA A 55 19.59 10.07 10.27
N PHE A 56 20.49 9.35 9.60
CA PHE A 56 20.24 8.70 8.31
C PHE A 56 19.11 7.66 8.42
N TYR A 57 19.07 6.87 9.50
CA TYR A 57 18.05 5.83 9.70
C TYR A 57 16.68 6.48 9.92
N PHE A 58 16.60 7.45 10.83
CA PHE A 58 15.37 8.17 11.11
C PHE A 58 14.87 8.97 9.91
N ALA A 59 15.77 9.62 9.16
CA ALA A 59 15.41 10.32 7.92
C ALA A 59 14.82 9.35 6.89
N THR A 60 15.43 8.18 6.71
CA THR A 60 14.93 7.12 5.82
C THR A 60 13.51 6.68 6.20
N ILE A 61 13.29 6.38 7.48
CA ILE A 61 11.99 5.95 8.00
C ILE A 61 10.94 7.06 7.83
N TRP A 62 11.28 8.29 8.23
CA TRP A 62 10.38 9.44 8.16
C TRP A 62 9.93 9.73 6.72
N MET A 63 10.87 9.74 5.77
CA MET A 63 10.57 9.98 4.35
C MET A 63 9.64 8.90 3.79
N ARG A 64 9.89 7.63 4.12
CA ARG A 64 9.03 6.54 3.69
C ARG A 64 7.63 6.64 4.31
N ALA A 65 7.54 6.94 5.61
CA ALA A 65 6.27 7.16 6.29
C ALA A 65 5.48 8.31 5.63
N TRP A 66 6.16 9.38 5.22
CA TRP A 66 5.52 10.47 4.49
C TRP A 66 4.99 10.01 3.13
N TYR A 67 5.86 9.64 2.18
CA TYR A 67 5.43 9.42 0.78
C TYR A 67 4.61 8.16 0.56
N SER A 68 4.78 7.14 1.39
CA SER A 68 4.27 5.79 1.10
C SER A 68 3.29 5.24 2.11
N GLU A 69 3.08 5.95 3.22
CA GLU A 69 2.06 5.61 4.21
C GLU A 69 1.07 6.77 4.33
N ALA A 70 1.51 7.91 4.87
CA ALA A 70 0.66 9.06 5.13
C ALA A 70 0.11 9.71 3.85
N TRP A 71 0.96 9.86 2.83
CA TRP A 71 0.65 10.48 1.54
C TRP A 71 0.65 9.50 0.38
N ALA A 72 0.49 8.20 0.63
CA ALA A 72 0.63 7.15 -0.39
C ALA A 72 -0.21 7.39 -1.65
N ALA A 73 -1.50 7.68 -1.47
CA ALA A 73 -2.45 7.92 -2.56
C ALA A 73 -2.08 9.18 -3.37
N SER A 74 -1.86 10.30 -2.69
CA SER A 74 -1.52 11.57 -3.33
C SER A 74 -0.16 11.53 -4.02
N SER A 75 0.83 10.90 -3.38
CA SER A 75 2.16 10.78 -3.95
C SER A 75 2.15 9.93 -5.22
N ARG A 76 1.43 8.81 -5.19
CA ARG A 76 1.27 7.97 -6.39
C ARG A 76 0.57 8.73 -7.52
N TRP A 77 -0.58 9.35 -7.22
CA TRP A 77 -1.37 10.05 -8.23
C TRP A 77 -0.57 11.20 -8.86
N LEU A 78 0.09 12.04 -8.04
CA LEU A 78 0.93 13.13 -8.56
C LEU A 78 2.05 12.58 -9.46
N TYR A 79 2.72 11.50 -9.04
CA TYR A 79 3.76 10.87 -9.84
C TYR A 79 3.24 10.36 -11.20
N GLU A 80 2.05 9.75 -11.22
CA GLU A 80 1.39 9.29 -12.46
C GLU A 80 1.03 10.45 -13.41
N GLN A 81 0.69 11.62 -12.86
CA GLN A 81 0.40 12.82 -13.66
C GLN A 81 1.66 13.57 -14.14
N ALA A 82 2.84 13.25 -13.61
CA ALA A 82 4.05 14.03 -13.84
C ALA A 82 4.37 14.22 -15.33
N ALA A 83 4.42 13.12 -16.09
CA ALA A 83 4.76 13.15 -17.52
C ALA A 83 3.73 13.94 -18.36
N ALA A 84 2.43 13.74 -18.10
CA ALA A 84 1.36 14.46 -18.78
C ALA A 84 1.40 15.97 -18.51
N LEU A 85 1.88 16.37 -17.33
CA LEU A 85 2.04 17.76 -16.92
C LEU A 85 3.45 18.32 -17.21
N GLY A 86 4.29 17.60 -17.97
CA GLY A 86 5.60 18.05 -18.42
C GLY A 86 6.70 18.00 -17.36
N HIS A 87 6.54 17.20 -16.30
CA HIS A 87 7.52 17.02 -15.25
C HIS A 87 8.28 15.70 -15.43
N THR A 88 9.59 15.73 -15.17
CA THR A 88 10.45 14.54 -15.14
C THR A 88 10.94 14.32 -13.71
N PRO A 89 10.89 13.09 -13.17
CA PRO A 89 11.39 12.82 -11.83
C PRO A 89 12.89 13.12 -11.76
N PRO A 90 13.37 13.75 -10.66
CA PRO A 90 14.79 14.08 -10.50
C PRO A 90 15.67 12.81 -10.47
N GLU A 91 15.12 11.72 -9.96
CA GLU A 91 15.71 10.40 -9.99
C GLU A 91 14.60 9.37 -10.18
N LYS A 92 14.72 8.56 -11.24
CA LYS A 92 13.65 7.67 -11.72
C LYS A 92 13.17 6.69 -10.65
N ASP A 93 14.08 6.24 -9.78
CA ASP A 93 13.82 5.14 -8.85
C ASP A 93 13.91 5.57 -7.37
N PHE A 94 13.87 6.88 -7.07
CA PHE A 94 14.00 7.38 -5.68
C PHE A 94 13.04 6.69 -4.71
N ALA A 95 11.77 6.52 -5.09
CA ALA A 95 10.78 5.86 -4.23
C ALA A 95 11.09 4.37 -3.98
N ASP A 96 11.68 3.67 -4.97
CA ASP A 96 12.12 2.28 -4.80
C ASP A 96 13.39 2.19 -3.97
N THR A 97 14.36 3.07 -4.20
CA THR A 97 15.55 3.23 -3.36
C THR A 97 15.17 3.42 -1.89
N MET A 98 14.23 4.31 -1.59
CA MET A 98 13.76 4.54 -0.21
C MET A 98 13.07 3.31 0.40
N ARG A 99 12.32 2.55 -0.41
CA ARG A 99 11.69 1.29 0.03
C ARG A 99 12.77 0.27 0.41
N ARG A 100 13.79 0.12 -0.43
CA ARG A 100 14.90 -0.83 -0.24
C ARG A 100 15.80 -0.44 0.92
N LEU A 101 16.16 0.84 1.04
CA LEU A 101 16.93 1.36 2.18
C LEU A 101 16.21 1.11 3.50
N ARG A 102 14.90 1.39 3.59
CA ARG A 102 14.15 1.07 4.82
C ARG A 102 14.15 -0.43 5.09
N ALA A 103 13.94 -1.26 4.07
CA ALA A 103 13.94 -2.70 4.25
C ALA A 103 15.30 -3.20 4.76
N PHE A 104 16.38 -2.75 4.14
CA PHE A 104 17.76 -3.07 4.53
C PHE A 104 18.10 -2.63 5.95
N LEU A 105 17.63 -1.46 6.39
CA LEU A 105 17.94 -0.91 7.71
C LEU A 105 17.09 -1.47 8.85
N VAL A 106 15.83 -1.84 8.57
CA VAL A 106 14.83 -2.18 9.60
C VAL A 106 14.50 -3.66 9.62
N HIS A 107 14.61 -4.35 8.49
CA HIS A 107 14.37 -5.78 8.39
C HIS A 107 15.70 -6.52 8.37
N HIS A 108 15.79 -7.61 9.13
CA HIS A 108 16.91 -8.53 8.96
C HIS A 108 16.74 -9.21 7.60
N MET A 109 17.55 -8.80 6.62
CA MET A 109 17.47 -9.34 5.27
C MET A 109 17.97 -10.77 5.27
N ASP A 110 17.11 -11.73 4.90
CA ASP A 110 17.52 -13.11 4.69
C ASP A 110 18.19 -13.24 3.31
N ALA A 111 19.52 -13.35 3.31
CA ALA A 111 20.33 -13.48 2.09
C ALA A 111 20.05 -14.78 1.32
N SER A 112 19.32 -15.74 1.89
CA SER A 112 18.93 -16.97 1.19
C SER A 112 17.75 -16.77 0.23
N VAL A 113 17.11 -15.59 0.25
CA VAL A 113 16.00 -15.23 -0.63
C VAL A 113 16.47 -14.24 -1.68
N SER A 114 16.21 -14.51 -2.97
CA SER A 114 16.66 -13.69 -4.11
C SER A 114 16.25 -12.20 -4.03
N GLU A 115 15.09 -11.88 -3.44
CA GLU A 115 14.66 -10.49 -3.22
C GLU A 115 15.53 -9.77 -2.16
N GLY A 116 16.10 -10.54 -1.23
CA GLY A 116 17.02 -10.04 -0.21
C GLY A 116 18.36 -9.63 -0.79
N GLU A 117 18.97 -10.52 -1.58
CA GLU A 117 20.24 -10.27 -2.28
C GLU A 117 20.14 -9.03 -3.19
N GLU A 118 19.07 -8.91 -3.97
CA GLU A 118 18.86 -7.76 -4.86
C GLU A 118 18.68 -6.44 -4.08
N THR A 119 18.02 -6.49 -2.92
CA THR A 119 17.85 -5.32 -2.05
C THR A 119 19.19 -4.88 -1.45
N GLU A 120 20.00 -5.83 -0.99
CA GLU A 120 21.34 -5.56 -0.48
C GLU A 120 22.24 -4.96 -1.56
N ARG A 121 22.27 -5.55 -2.76
CA ARG A 121 23.03 -5.05 -3.91
C ARG A 121 22.70 -3.58 -4.21
N VAL A 122 21.41 -3.26 -4.34
CA VAL A 122 20.96 -1.89 -4.64
C VAL A 122 21.32 -0.91 -3.51
N CYS A 123 21.24 -1.33 -2.24
CA CYS A 123 21.63 -0.48 -1.12
C CYS A 123 23.15 -0.24 -1.08
N ASN A 124 23.95 -1.26 -1.33
CA ASN A 124 25.41 -1.15 -1.40
C ASN A 124 25.85 -0.23 -2.54
N GLU A 125 25.26 -0.36 -3.72
CA GLU A 125 25.48 0.55 -4.86
C GLU A 125 25.03 1.99 -4.56
N TRP A 126 23.98 2.15 -3.74
CA TRP A 126 23.57 3.47 -3.28
C TRP A 126 24.58 4.06 -2.29
N PHE A 127 25.06 3.29 -1.31
CA PHE A 127 26.05 3.74 -0.33
C PHE A 127 27.37 4.11 -1.00
N GLU A 128 27.84 3.30 -1.94
CA GLU A 128 29.06 3.55 -2.71
C GLU A 128 28.95 4.88 -3.48
N ARG A 129 27.82 5.13 -4.15
CA ARG A 129 27.57 6.41 -4.83
C ARG A 129 27.42 7.59 -3.88
N ALA A 130 26.87 7.38 -2.68
CA ALA A 130 26.57 8.45 -1.73
C ALA A 130 27.79 8.89 -0.90
N CYS A 131 28.63 7.94 -0.48
CA CYS A 131 29.75 8.19 0.44
C CYS A 131 31.08 7.54 0.04
N GLY A 132 31.12 6.78 -1.06
CA GLY A 132 32.33 6.08 -1.52
C GLY A 132 32.60 4.74 -0.83
N SER A 133 31.68 4.25 0.00
CA SER A 133 31.81 2.96 0.69
C SER A 133 30.53 2.15 0.56
N VAL A 134 30.65 0.84 0.33
CA VAL A 134 29.52 -0.11 0.32
C VAL A 134 28.99 -0.39 1.73
N VAL A 135 29.83 -0.20 2.76
CA VAL A 135 29.48 -0.39 4.17
C VAL A 135 30.01 0.82 4.94
N PRO A 136 29.21 1.89 5.14
CA PRO A 136 29.63 3.07 5.89
C PRO A 136 29.97 2.70 7.35
N GLN A 137 31.14 3.09 7.84
CA GLN A 137 31.62 2.78 9.19
C GLN A 137 31.99 4.03 9.99
N SER A 138 32.44 5.07 9.32
CA SER A 138 32.87 6.32 9.94
C SER A 138 31.74 7.34 10.02
N ALA A 139 31.81 8.23 11.02
CA ALA A 139 30.89 9.37 11.12
C ALA A 139 30.96 10.28 9.87
N PHE A 140 32.10 10.31 9.18
CA PHE A 140 32.28 11.05 7.93
C PHE A 140 31.46 10.42 6.79
N GLU A 141 31.58 9.11 6.56
CA GLU A 141 30.79 8.41 5.54
C GLU A 141 29.29 8.54 5.81
N TRP A 142 28.86 8.39 7.06
CA TRP A 142 27.46 8.58 7.44
C TRP A 142 26.95 10.01 7.21
N HIS A 143 27.78 11.03 7.43
CA HIS A 143 27.44 12.41 7.07
C HIS A 143 27.20 12.56 5.57
N HIS A 144 28.04 11.95 4.74
CA HIS A 144 27.88 11.97 3.29
C HIS A 144 26.63 11.24 2.84
N CYS A 145 26.34 10.04 3.39
CA CYS A 145 25.08 9.33 3.14
C CYS A 145 23.87 10.19 3.52
N LEU A 146 23.88 10.79 4.71
CA LEU A 146 22.79 11.63 5.18
C LEU A 146 22.59 12.86 4.29
N ALA A 147 23.68 13.56 3.94
CA ALA A 147 23.61 14.72 3.06
C ALA A 147 23.01 14.35 1.71
N ARG A 148 23.44 13.23 1.12
CA ARG A 148 22.90 12.75 -0.15
C ARG A 148 21.43 12.37 -0.08
N LEU A 149 21.02 11.68 0.99
CA LEU A 149 19.62 11.31 1.23
C LEU A 149 18.73 12.56 1.35
N LEU A 150 19.17 13.57 2.11
CA LEU A 150 18.44 14.81 2.28
C LEU A 150 18.34 15.60 0.96
N GLU A 151 19.42 15.65 0.19
CA GLU A 151 19.44 16.28 -1.15
C GLU A 151 18.41 15.61 -2.10
N GLN A 152 18.45 14.28 -2.19
CA GLN A 152 17.52 13.51 -3.04
C GLN A 152 16.06 13.73 -2.61
N ASN A 153 15.80 13.75 -1.30
CA ASN A 153 14.47 14.02 -0.78
C ASN A 153 14.01 15.46 -1.03
N GLU A 154 14.90 16.46 -0.89
CA GLU A 154 14.57 17.85 -1.18
C GLU A 154 14.18 18.01 -2.66
N ALA A 155 14.95 17.41 -3.57
CA ALA A 155 14.63 17.39 -5.00
C ALA A 155 13.28 16.71 -5.27
N TYR A 156 13.01 15.56 -4.65
CA TYR A 156 11.75 14.85 -4.81
C TYR A 156 10.55 15.64 -4.25
N ALA A 157 10.69 16.26 -3.07
CA ALA A 157 9.65 17.11 -2.48
C ALA A 157 9.32 18.30 -3.39
N HIS A 158 10.35 18.92 -3.98
CA HIS A 158 10.17 19.99 -4.96
C HIS A 158 9.44 19.53 -6.21
N PHE A 159 9.80 18.35 -6.74
CA PHE A 159 9.11 17.73 -7.87
C PHE A 159 7.61 17.51 -7.58
N MET A 160 7.27 16.94 -6.42
CA MET A 160 5.86 16.75 -6.03
C MET A 160 5.10 18.06 -5.91
N LEU A 161 5.72 19.09 -5.33
CA LEU A 161 5.12 20.44 -5.24
C LEU A 161 4.95 21.08 -6.62
N ALA A 162 5.89 20.88 -7.55
CA ALA A 162 5.82 21.42 -8.90
C ALA A 162 4.64 20.83 -9.67
N ILE A 163 4.42 19.52 -9.57
CA ILE A 163 3.27 18.85 -10.18
C ILE A 163 1.96 19.41 -9.61
N ALA A 164 1.84 19.51 -8.28
CA ALA A 164 0.64 20.06 -7.66
C ALA A 164 0.35 21.52 -8.09
N LYS A 165 1.39 22.34 -8.28
CA LYS A 165 1.25 23.69 -8.86
C LYS A 165 0.84 23.67 -10.32
N SER A 166 1.30 22.70 -11.12
CA SER A 166 0.81 22.52 -12.49
C SER A 166 -0.68 22.12 -12.51
N VAL A 167 -1.13 21.27 -11.59
CA VAL A 167 -2.57 20.97 -11.43
C VAL A 167 -3.36 22.25 -11.11
N GLU A 168 -2.87 23.08 -10.19
CA GLU A 168 -3.53 24.34 -9.83
C GLU A 168 -3.69 25.31 -11.02
N ARG A 169 -2.71 25.33 -11.92
CA ARG A 169 -2.63 26.25 -13.06
C ARG A 169 -3.15 25.66 -14.37
N SER A 170 -3.49 24.37 -14.39
CA SER A 170 -3.97 23.68 -15.58
C SER A 170 -5.34 24.22 -16.01
N PRO A 171 -5.60 24.38 -17.32
CA PRO A 171 -6.96 24.63 -17.81
C PRO A 171 -7.94 23.52 -17.42
N GLU A 172 -7.43 22.29 -17.22
CA GLU A 172 -8.21 21.11 -16.81
C GLU A 172 -8.22 20.90 -15.28
N LYS A 173 -7.95 21.96 -14.51
CA LYS A 173 -7.87 21.90 -13.03
C LYS A 173 -9.03 21.15 -12.40
N SER A 174 -10.28 21.41 -12.81
CA SER A 174 -11.47 20.77 -12.25
C SER A 174 -11.42 19.25 -12.41
N THR A 175 -11.12 18.78 -13.62
CA THR A 175 -10.99 17.35 -13.95
C THR A 175 -9.86 16.70 -13.16
N LEU A 176 -8.66 17.30 -13.16
CA LEU A 176 -7.51 16.78 -12.43
C LEU A 176 -7.75 16.70 -10.92
N VAL A 177 -8.40 17.72 -10.35
CA VAL A 177 -8.78 17.72 -8.92
C VAL A 177 -9.80 16.62 -8.60
N LEU A 178 -10.78 16.38 -9.48
CA LEU A 178 -11.73 15.28 -9.32
C LEU A 178 -11.03 13.91 -9.38
N GLN A 179 -10.13 13.72 -10.35
CA GLN A 179 -9.34 12.49 -10.47
C GLN A 179 -8.45 12.25 -9.24
N TRP A 180 -7.82 13.31 -8.72
CA TRP A 180 -7.02 13.21 -7.50
C TRP A 180 -7.89 12.83 -6.28
N ARG A 181 -9.08 13.43 -6.13
CA ARG A 181 -10.02 13.01 -5.07
C ARG A 181 -10.43 11.56 -5.20
N ALA A 182 -10.78 11.11 -6.41
CA ALA A 182 -11.14 9.72 -6.67
C ALA A 182 -9.98 8.76 -6.30
N ALA A 183 -8.73 9.14 -6.58
CA ALA A 183 -7.56 8.36 -6.18
C ALA A 183 -7.41 8.24 -4.65
N LEU A 184 -7.76 9.29 -3.89
CA LEU A 184 -7.79 9.26 -2.43
C LEU A 184 -8.93 8.39 -1.89
N GLU A 185 -10.13 8.53 -2.45
CA GLU A 185 -11.31 7.76 -2.03
C GLU A 185 -11.15 6.26 -2.22
N ARG A 186 -10.45 5.84 -3.30
CA ARG A 186 -10.10 4.43 -3.53
C ARG A 186 -9.28 3.80 -2.40
N GLN A 187 -8.57 4.62 -1.62
CA GLN A 187 -7.73 4.18 -0.50
C GLN A 187 -8.33 4.50 0.88
N ASP A 188 -9.58 4.98 0.95
CA ASP A 188 -10.23 5.46 2.18
C ASP A 188 -10.77 4.29 3.03
N TYR A 189 -9.88 3.66 3.80
CA TYR A 189 -10.19 2.50 4.65
C TYR A 189 -11.41 2.69 5.59
N PRO A 190 -11.59 3.85 6.26
CA PRO A 190 -12.80 4.14 7.03
C PRO A 190 -14.11 3.93 6.25
N ARG A 191 -14.18 4.38 4.99
CA ARG A 191 -15.36 4.19 4.13
C ARG A 191 -15.62 2.70 3.87
N TYR A 192 -14.57 1.90 3.63
CA TYR A 192 -14.71 0.45 3.50
C TYR A 192 -15.23 -0.22 4.78
N ARG A 193 -14.73 0.18 5.95
CA ARG A 193 -15.23 -0.37 7.23
C ARG A 193 -16.72 -0.09 7.40
N GLN A 194 -17.15 1.13 7.08
CA GLN A 194 -18.56 1.49 7.09
C GLN A 194 -19.37 0.61 6.12
N SER A 195 -18.94 0.50 4.87
CA SER A 195 -19.63 -0.33 3.87
C SER A 195 -19.67 -1.81 4.26
N LEU A 196 -18.61 -2.35 4.89
CA LEU A 196 -18.62 -3.71 5.46
C LEU A 196 -19.62 -3.85 6.60
N GLN A 197 -19.70 -2.86 7.49
CA GLN A 197 -20.59 -2.93 8.63
C GLN A 197 -22.06 -2.83 8.21
N GLU A 198 -22.37 -1.95 7.27
CA GLU A 198 -23.70 -1.84 6.70
C GLU A 198 -24.06 -3.09 5.88
N ALA A 199 -23.14 -3.63 5.07
CA ALA A 199 -23.37 -4.86 4.31
C ALA A 199 -23.61 -6.05 5.23
N ALA A 200 -22.91 -6.13 6.35
CA ALA A 200 -23.15 -7.15 7.36
C ALA A 200 -24.57 -7.03 7.94
N GLY A 201 -25.04 -5.80 8.23
CA GLY A 201 -26.41 -5.56 8.68
C GLY A 201 -27.46 -6.00 7.67
N ASP A 202 -27.29 -5.64 6.39
CA ASP A 202 -28.20 -6.03 5.31
C ASP A 202 -28.24 -7.54 5.07
N LEU A 203 -27.10 -8.22 5.26
CA LEU A 203 -26.97 -9.67 5.20
C LEU A 203 -27.46 -10.38 6.48
N GLY A 204 -28.02 -9.65 7.46
CA GLY A 204 -28.53 -10.21 8.71
C GLY A 204 -27.47 -10.70 9.68
N LEU A 205 -26.20 -10.30 9.49
CA LEU A 205 -25.10 -10.65 10.39
C LEU A 205 -25.09 -9.73 11.61
N GLN A 206 -24.64 -10.26 12.74
CA GLN A 206 -24.35 -9.44 13.91
C GLN A 206 -23.27 -8.41 13.59
N ARG A 207 -23.29 -7.29 14.33
CA ARG A 207 -22.28 -6.24 14.21
C ARG A 207 -20.88 -6.83 14.32
N LEU A 208 -20.03 -6.54 13.35
CA LEU A 208 -18.69 -7.09 13.30
C LEU A 208 -17.83 -6.34 14.31
N ASN A 209 -16.98 -7.06 15.05
CA ASN A 209 -15.98 -6.44 15.90
C ASN A 209 -14.80 -5.91 15.06
N GLU A 210 -13.99 -5.04 15.65
CA GLU A 210 -12.85 -4.41 14.96
C GLU A 210 -11.87 -5.43 14.40
N GLN A 211 -11.59 -6.49 15.15
CA GLN A 211 -10.68 -7.55 14.73
C GLN A 211 -11.16 -8.27 13.46
N LYS A 212 -12.47 -8.57 13.35
CA LYS A 212 -13.05 -9.22 12.18
C LYS A 212 -13.05 -8.29 10.97
N LEU A 213 -13.40 -7.01 11.17
CA LEU A 213 -13.31 -5.98 10.13
C LEU A 213 -11.87 -5.87 9.58
N ASP A 214 -10.88 -5.82 10.47
CA ASP A 214 -9.46 -5.74 10.10
C ASP A 214 -8.95 -7.00 9.40
N SER A 215 -9.39 -8.18 9.83
CA SER A 215 -9.07 -9.44 9.17
C SER A 215 -9.60 -9.49 7.74
N ILE A 216 -10.88 -9.16 7.54
CA ILE A 216 -11.50 -9.14 6.20
C ILE A 216 -10.79 -8.11 5.33
N HIS A 217 -10.58 -6.90 5.83
CA HIS A 217 -9.89 -5.88 5.05
C HIS A 217 -8.48 -6.29 4.67
N SER A 218 -7.66 -6.77 5.62
CA SER A 218 -6.29 -7.21 5.35
C SER A 218 -6.23 -8.28 4.26
N ARG A 219 -7.19 -9.23 4.27
CA ARG A 219 -7.27 -10.32 3.28
C ARG A 219 -7.68 -9.83 1.89
N TYR A 220 -8.65 -8.93 1.78
CA TYR A 220 -9.23 -8.53 0.49
C TYR A 220 -8.72 -7.19 -0.06
N ARG A 221 -8.03 -6.38 0.76
CA ARG A 221 -7.47 -5.05 0.43
C ARG A 221 -6.83 -4.98 -0.94
N VAL A 222 -5.87 -5.86 -1.23
CA VAL A 222 -5.09 -5.79 -2.48
C VAL A 222 -5.97 -6.10 -3.68
N ARG A 223 -6.86 -7.09 -3.55
CA ARG A 223 -7.80 -7.48 -4.60
C ARG A 223 -8.81 -6.37 -4.86
N TRP A 224 -9.33 -5.74 -3.81
CA TRP A 224 -10.26 -4.61 -3.91
C TRP A 224 -9.60 -3.38 -4.51
N ALA A 225 -8.41 -3.00 -4.05
CA ALA A 225 -7.66 -1.87 -4.60
C ALA A 225 -7.48 -2.03 -6.11
N LYS A 226 -7.00 -3.20 -6.56
CA LYS A 226 -6.88 -3.52 -8.00
C LYS A 226 -8.20 -3.47 -8.75
N ALA A 227 -9.30 -3.88 -8.13
CA ALA A 227 -10.62 -3.87 -8.75
C ALA A 227 -11.22 -2.46 -8.84
N LEU A 228 -10.89 -1.58 -7.89
CA LEU A 228 -11.39 -0.20 -7.83
C LEU A 228 -10.53 0.77 -8.63
N GLU A 229 -9.24 0.47 -8.81
CA GLU A 229 -8.35 1.17 -9.76
C GLU A 229 -8.85 1.10 -11.20
N LYS A 230 -9.53 0.00 -11.58
CA LYS A 230 -10.08 -0.21 -12.93
C LYS A 230 -11.39 0.53 -13.19
N LEU A 231 -11.99 1.13 -12.17
CA LEU A 231 -13.26 1.85 -12.34
C LEU A 231 -13.04 3.17 -13.08
N GLY A 232 -13.96 3.47 -14.00
CA GLY A 232 -14.05 4.76 -14.66
C GLY A 232 -14.21 5.90 -13.66
N HIS A 233 -13.91 7.12 -14.08
CA HIS A 233 -13.99 8.31 -13.23
C HIS A 233 -15.44 8.67 -12.83
N ASP A 234 -16.41 8.20 -13.59
CA ASP A 234 -17.86 8.37 -13.43
C ASP A 234 -18.53 7.20 -12.68
N ALA A 235 -17.76 6.19 -12.26
CA ALA A 235 -18.30 5.05 -11.56
C ALA A 235 -18.84 5.42 -10.16
N ASP A 236 -19.95 4.80 -9.78
CA ASP A 236 -20.49 4.88 -8.43
C ASP A 236 -19.61 4.08 -7.45
N PHE A 237 -18.66 4.77 -6.83
CA PHE A 237 -17.71 4.17 -5.90
C PHE A 237 -18.38 3.54 -4.68
N ASP A 238 -19.46 4.14 -4.16
CA ASP A 238 -20.15 3.61 -2.99
C ASP A 238 -20.80 2.26 -3.29
N ARG A 239 -21.50 2.17 -4.42
CA ARG A 239 -22.08 0.91 -4.88
C ARG A 239 -21.02 -0.16 -5.12
N GLU A 240 -19.91 0.21 -5.74
CA GLU A 240 -18.85 -0.75 -6.07
C GLU A 240 -18.11 -1.25 -4.82
N ILE A 241 -17.85 -0.37 -3.85
CA ILE A 241 -17.30 -0.76 -2.54
C ILE A 241 -18.30 -1.65 -1.80
N ARG A 242 -19.59 -1.31 -1.84
CA ARG A 242 -20.66 -2.10 -1.21
C ARG A 242 -20.74 -3.53 -1.76
N LEU A 243 -20.76 -3.69 -3.08
CA LEU A 243 -20.74 -5.01 -3.72
C LEU A 243 -19.53 -5.83 -3.24
N ARG A 244 -18.34 -5.22 -3.21
CA ARG A 244 -17.11 -5.90 -2.77
C ARG A 244 -17.16 -6.31 -1.30
N ALA A 245 -17.74 -5.46 -0.45
CA ALA A 245 -17.95 -5.74 0.96
C ALA A 245 -18.90 -6.94 1.16
N GLU A 246 -20.05 -6.95 0.49
CA GLU A 246 -21.00 -8.07 0.50
C GLU A 246 -20.33 -9.38 0.05
N TRP A 247 -19.60 -9.35 -1.07
CA TRP A 247 -18.89 -10.51 -1.57
C TRP A 247 -17.83 -11.05 -0.60
N ALA A 248 -17.10 -10.18 0.11
CA ALA A 248 -16.12 -10.63 1.09
C ALA A 248 -16.79 -11.16 2.35
N LEU A 249 -17.90 -10.58 2.79
CA LEU A 249 -18.68 -11.10 3.91
C LEU A 249 -19.19 -12.49 3.60
N LEU A 250 -19.84 -12.68 2.44
CA LEU A 250 -20.30 -13.98 1.99
C LEU A 250 -19.16 -15.00 1.92
N ALA A 251 -17.99 -14.59 1.41
CA ALA A 251 -16.82 -15.47 1.36
C ALA A 251 -16.20 -15.80 2.73
N ASP A 252 -16.47 -15.00 3.77
CA ASP A 252 -15.88 -15.13 5.11
C ASP A 252 -16.87 -15.64 6.19
N THR A 253 -18.19 -15.53 5.94
CA THR A 253 -19.26 -16.20 6.72
C THR A 253 -19.39 -17.66 6.38
N SER A 254 -18.99 -18.02 5.17
CA SER A 254 -18.76 -19.40 4.84
C SER A 254 -17.57 -19.93 5.66
N GLY A 255 -17.86 -20.44 6.85
CA GLY A 255 -16.87 -20.93 7.80
C GLY A 255 -15.89 -21.92 7.17
N ALA A 256 -14.79 -22.20 7.88
CA ALA A 256 -13.86 -23.24 7.48
C ALA A 256 -14.64 -24.53 7.17
N LEU A 257 -14.64 -24.92 5.90
CA LEU A 257 -15.29 -26.15 5.47
C LEU A 257 -14.65 -27.29 6.27
N ILE A 258 -15.49 -28.05 6.97
CA ILE A 258 -15.10 -29.24 7.71
C ILE A 258 -14.76 -30.43 6.79
N VAL A 259 -14.72 -30.19 5.48
CA VAL A 259 -14.42 -31.15 4.41
C VAL A 259 -13.47 -30.51 3.41
N SER A 260 -12.52 -31.30 2.92
CA SER A 260 -11.48 -30.90 1.97
C SER A 260 -11.88 -31.24 0.52
N ALA A 261 -11.06 -30.80 -0.44
CA ALA A 261 -11.20 -31.20 -1.83
C ALA A 261 -11.08 -32.72 -2.02
N SER A 262 -10.21 -33.38 -1.25
CA SER A 262 -10.02 -34.83 -1.29
C SER A 262 -11.27 -35.56 -0.83
N ASP A 263 -11.88 -35.11 0.28
CA ASP A 263 -13.10 -35.72 0.82
C ASP A 263 -14.27 -35.62 -0.16
N VAL A 264 -14.38 -34.48 -0.86
CA VAL A 264 -15.40 -34.25 -1.89
C VAL A 264 -15.14 -35.07 -3.16
N MET A 265 -13.87 -35.19 -3.59
CA MET A 265 -13.50 -36.04 -4.73
C MET A 265 -13.81 -37.51 -4.47
N GLU A 266 -13.52 -38.00 -3.27
CA GLU A 266 -13.82 -39.38 -2.85
C GLU A 266 -15.33 -39.61 -2.74
N ALA A 267 -16.05 -38.73 -2.05
CA ALA A 267 -17.49 -38.90 -1.82
C ALA A 267 -18.36 -38.76 -3.08
N LEU A 268 -17.91 -38.02 -4.08
CA LEU A 268 -18.66 -37.75 -5.33
C LEU A 268 -18.05 -38.40 -6.57
N GLU A 269 -16.98 -39.20 -6.40
CA GLU A 269 -16.20 -39.82 -7.49
C GLU A 269 -15.77 -38.81 -8.57
N LEU A 270 -15.32 -37.62 -8.14
CA LEU A 270 -14.90 -36.55 -9.04
C LEU A 270 -13.39 -36.60 -9.28
N SER A 271 -12.99 -36.49 -10.55
CA SER A 271 -11.60 -36.19 -10.91
C SER A 271 -11.24 -34.74 -10.57
N PRO A 272 -9.95 -34.44 -10.29
CA PRO A 272 -9.51 -33.06 -10.06
C PRO A 272 -9.92 -32.11 -11.19
N GLY A 273 -10.55 -30.99 -10.85
CA GLY A 273 -11.00 -30.01 -11.85
C GLY A 273 -12.10 -29.07 -11.36
N PRO A 274 -12.70 -28.25 -12.26
CA PRO A 274 -13.69 -27.24 -11.91
C PRO A 274 -14.92 -27.76 -11.17
N GLN A 275 -15.29 -29.03 -11.40
CA GLN A 275 -16.42 -29.68 -10.73
C GLN A 275 -16.19 -29.82 -9.22
N VAL A 276 -14.94 -30.04 -8.78
CA VAL A 276 -14.58 -30.08 -7.35
C VAL A 276 -14.80 -28.72 -6.69
N ALA A 277 -14.47 -27.63 -7.38
CA ALA A 277 -14.71 -26.28 -6.89
C ALA A 277 -16.22 -25.97 -6.76
N HIS A 278 -17.03 -26.40 -7.73
CA HIS A 278 -18.48 -26.27 -7.65
C HIS A 278 -19.07 -27.09 -6.49
N ALA A 279 -18.60 -28.32 -6.29
CA ALA A 279 -19.03 -29.18 -5.18
C ALA A 279 -18.65 -28.60 -3.82
N LEU A 280 -17.44 -28.06 -3.67
CA LEU A 280 -17.02 -27.36 -2.45
C LEU A 280 -17.88 -26.12 -2.17
N ARG A 281 -18.26 -25.36 -3.22
CA ARG A 281 -19.17 -24.22 -3.10
C ARG A 281 -20.57 -24.65 -2.63
N LEU A 282 -21.08 -25.76 -3.15
CA LEU A 282 -22.36 -26.32 -2.71
C LEU A 282 -22.28 -26.84 -1.26
N ALA A 283 -21.19 -27.50 -0.88
CA ALA A 283 -20.93 -27.94 0.49
C ALA A 283 -20.89 -26.75 1.46
N GLN A 284 -20.33 -25.62 1.02
CA GLN A 284 -20.31 -24.36 1.75
C GLN A 284 -21.72 -23.84 2.03
N ILE A 285 -22.58 -23.81 1.02
CA ILE A 285 -23.99 -23.41 1.15
C ILE A 285 -24.74 -24.38 2.08
N LEU A 286 -24.57 -25.69 1.91
CA LEU A 286 -25.22 -26.70 2.75
C LEU A 286 -24.81 -26.59 4.22
N ARG A 287 -23.56 -26.21 4.49
CA ARG A 287 -23.06 -25.96 5.83
C ARG A 287 -23.74 -24.76 6.48
N GLU A 288 -24.06 -23.72 5.72
CA GLU A 288 -24.79 -22.55 6.24
C GLU A 288 -26.23 -22.93 6.63
N PHE A 289 -26.89 -23.82 5.90
CA PHE A 289 -28.23 -24.33 6.24
C PHE A 289 -28.21 -25.39 7.36
N HIS A 290 -27.09 -26.10 7.52
CA HIS A 290 -26.93 -27.17 8.50
C HIS A 290 -25.62 -27.00 9.30
N PRO A 291 -25.55 -25.97 10.18
CA PRO A 291 -24.33 -25.60 10.89
C PRO A 291 -23.88 -26.63 11.93
N ASP A 292 -24.75 -27.56 12.33
CA ASP A 292 -24.45 -28.62 13.30
C ASP A 292 -24.03 -29.95 12.65
N ASP A 293 -24.05 -30.05 11.31
CA ASP A 293 -23.67 -31.29 10.62
C ASP A 293 -22.20 -31.65 10.90
N SER A 294 -21.93 -32.94 11.13
CA SER A 294 -20.57 -33.49 11.03
C SER A 294 -20.10 -33.51 9.57
N ALA A 295 -18.80 -33.70 9.35
CA ALA A 295 -18.21 -33.79 8.01
C ALA A 295 -18.90 -34.87 7.16
N GLU A 296 -19.18 -36.03 7.77
CA GLU A 296 -19.85 -37.15 7.10
C GLU A 296 -21.31 -36.83 6.75
N GLN A 297 -22.05 -36.16 7.64
CA GLN A 297 -23.43 -35.73 7.38
C GLN A 297 -23.49 -34.69 6.24
N LEU A 298 -22.54 -33.76 6.23
CA LEU A 298 -22.42 -32.75 5.18
C LEU A 298 -22.12 -33.40 3.81
N LEU A 299 -21.19 -34.37 3.74
CA LEU A 299 -20.87 -35.09 2.50
C LEU A 299 -22.07 -35.90 1.99
N ARG A 300 -22.84 -36.54 2.88
CA ARG A 300 -24.06 -37.26 2.48
C ARG A 300 -25.11 -36.33 1.88
N ARG A 301 -25.34 -35.15 2.48
CA ARG A 301 -26.25 -34.14 1.90
C ARG A 301 -25.73 -33.61 0.57
N LEU A 302 -24.42 -33.34 0.50
CA LEU A 302 -23.77 -32.89 -0.72
C LEU A 302 -23.99 -33.90 -1.85
N ALA A 303 -23.77 -35.19 -1.60
CA ALA A 303 -24.02 -36.25 -2.58
C ALA A 303 -25.48 -36.28 -3.06
N GLY A 304 -26.44 -36.16 -2.14
CA GLY A 304 -27.86 -36.12 -2.47
C GLY A 304 -28.23 -34.94 -3.39
N GLN A 305 -27.74 -33.74 -3.08
CA GLN A 305 -28.01 -32.53 -3.86
C GLN A 305 -27.22 -32.48 -5.18
N TRP A 306 -26.02 -33.07 -5.20
CA TRP A 306 -25.16 -33.12 -6.39
C TRP A 306 -25.77 -34.00 -7.50
N VAL A 307 -26.39 -35.12 -7.12
CA VAL A 307 -27.12 -35.99 -8.06
C VAL A 307 -28.34 -35.27 -8.62
N ALA A 308 -29.09 -34.55 -7.77
CA ALA A 308 -30.26 -33.78 -8.19
C ALA A 308 -29.91 -32.64 -9.17
N ALA A 309 -28.73 -32.01 -9.01
CA ALA A 309 -28.27 -30.92 -9.87
C ALA A 309 -27.69 -31.36 -11.23
N ARG A 310 -27.46 -32.67 -11.45
CA ARG A 310 -26.96 -33.24 -12.73
C ARG A 310 -28.05 -33.82 -13.62
N GLN A 311 -29.30 -33.88 -13.16
CA GLN A 311 -30.49 -34.25 -13.94
C GLN A 311 -31.13 -32.99 -14.52
#